data_AF-A0A225WHT3-F1
#
_entry.id   AF-A0A225WHT3-F1
#
_cell.length_a   1.000
_cell.length_b   1.000
_cell.length_c   1.000
_cell.angle_alpha   90.00
_cell.angle_beta   90.00
_cell.angle_gamma   90.00
#
_symmetry.space_group_name_H-M   'P 1'
#
loop_
_entity.id
_entity.type
_entity.pdbx_description
1 polymer ?
#
loop_
_entity_poly.entity_id
_entity_poly.type
_entity_poly.pdbx_seq_one_letter_code
_entity_poly.pdbx_strand_id
1 'polypeptide(L)' 'MSGSVRFDWDTRYNQVVRLYTQTDMLSPILQLVSNLENTELVFSNARISPDGNLVVGAQQQ' A
#
# COMPACT_ATOMS: atom_id res chain seq x y z
N MET A 1 -4.42 -10.17 -7.42
CA MET A 1 -3.42 -9.22 -6.87
C MET A 1 -2.05 -9.60 -7.40
N SER A 2 -1.50 -8.79 -8.29
CA SER A 2 -0.07 -8.82 -8.60
C SER A 2 0.62 -7.81 -7.67
N GLY A 3 1.72 -8.23 -7.07
CA GLY A 3 2.50 -7.38 -6.20
C GLY A 3 3.95 -7.85 -6.15
N SER A 4 4.83 -6.93 -5.84
CA SER A 4 6.24 -7.23 -5.60
C SER A 4 6.72 -6.48 -4.37
N VAL A 5 7.70 -7.09 -3.71
CA VAL A 5 8.38 -6.51 -2.55
C VAL A 5 9.87 -6.61 -2.79
N ARG A 6 10.58 -5.51 -2.54
CA ARG A 6 12.03 -5.44 -2.60
C ARG A 6 12.56 -4.89 -1.28
N PHE A 7 13.55 -5.58 -0.73
CA PHE A 7 14.32 -5.12 0.41
C PHE A 7 15.68 -4.63 -0.08
N ASP A 8 16.06 -3.41 0.30
CA ASP A 8 17.45 -2.99 0.20
C ASP A 8 18.16 -3.38 1.50
N TRP A 9 19.21 -4.17 1.37
CA TRP A 9 20.03 -4.66 2.48
C TRP A 9 21.35 -3.90 2.57
N ASP A 10 21.71 -3.46 3.77
CA ASP A 10 23.03 -2.90 4.07
C ASP A 10 23.92 -3.94 4.72
N THR A 11 24.95 -4.36 4.00
CA THR A 11 25.93 -5.35 4.46
C THR A 11 26.90 -4.79 5.50
N ARG A 12 27.04 -3.47 5.65
CA ARG A 12 27.97 -2.85 6.62
C ARG A 12 27.46 -2.94 8.04
N TYR A 13 26.16 -2.69 8.23
CA TYR A 13 25.49 -2.78 9.53
C TYR A 13 24.59 -4.02 9.66
N ASN A 14 24.58 -4.88 8.64
CA ASN A 14 23.84 -6.15 8.59
C ASN A 14 22.34 -5.96 8.87
N GLN A 15 21.72 -5.01 8.18
CA GLN A 15 20.32 -4.62 8.40
C GLN A 15 19.60 -4.25 7.09
N VAL A 16 18.27 -4.35 7.09
CA VAL A 16 17.43 -3.78 6.01
C VAL A 16 17.40 -2.26 6.17
N VAL A 17 17.65 -1.54 5.08
CA VAL A 17 17.62 -0.06 5.07
C VAL A 17 16.42 0.51 4.33
N ARG A 18 15.81 -0.25 3.40
CA ARG A 18 14.58 0.16 2.72
C ARG A 18 13.69 -1.02 2.41
N LEU A 19 12.39 -0.74 2.42
CA LEU A 19 11.32 -1.62 1.97
C LEU A 19 10.58 -0.91 0.83
N TYR A 20 10.54 -1.54 -0.34
CA TYR A 20 9.75 -1.08 -1.47
C TYR A 20 8.63 -2.08 -1.71
N THR A 21 7.41 -1.57 -1.81
CA THR A 21 6.21 -2.34 -2.12
C THR A 21 5.57 -1.76 -3.38
N GLN A 22 5.14 -2.63 -4.28
CA GLN A 22 4.32 -2.25 -5.42
C GLN A 22 3.17 -3.24 -5.53
N THR A 23 1.93 -2.77 -5.56
CA THR A 23 0.77 -3.63 -5.80
C THR A 23 -0.39 -2.85 -6.40
N ASP A 24 -1.17 -3.51 -7.25
CA ASP A 24 -2.46 -2.99 -7.70
C ASP A 24 -3.56 -3.51 -6.77
N MET A 25 -3.96 -2.68 -5.80
CA MET A 25 -5.11 -2.96 -4.94
C MET A 25 -6.41 -2.42 -5.53
N LEU A 26 -6.34 -1.44 -6.43
CA LEU A 26 -7.53 -0.83 -7.03
C LEU A 26 -8.33 -1.84 -7.85
N SER A 27 -7.70 -2.55 -8.78
CA SER A 27 -8.38 -3.49 -9.68
C SER A 27 -9.16 -4.59 -8.94
N PRO A 28 -8.58 -5.33 -7.97
CA PRO A 28 -9.31 -6.37 -7.25
C PRO A 28 -10.41 -5.82 -6.35
N ILE A 29 -10.21 -4.65 -5.71
CA ILE A 29 -11.26 -4.04 -4.86
C ILE A 29 -12.42 -3.56 -5.75
N LEU A 30 -12.12 -2.90 -6.88
CA LEU A 30 -13.13 -2.44 -7.82
C LEU A 30 -13.94 -3.60 -8.39
N GLN A 31 -13.29 -4.73 -8.72
CA GLN A 31 -13.99 -5.95 -9.15
C GLN A 31 -14.90 -6.50 -8.05
N LEU A 32 -14.46 -6.47 -6.80
CA LEU A 32 -15.21 -7.00 -5.65
C LEU A 32 -16.47 -6.19 -5.37
N VAL A 33 -16.36 -4.86 -5.32
CA VAL A 33 -17.49 -3.99 -4.97
C VAL A 33 -18.29 -3.50 -6.19
N SER A 34 -17.77 -3.72 -7.41
CA SER A 34 -18.38 -3.37 -8.70
C SER A 34 -18.87 -1.92 -8.81
N ASN A 35 -18.28 -1.01 -8.04
CA ASN A 35 -18.63 0.39 -7.98
C ASN A 35 -17.44 1.23 -7.53
N LEU A 36 -17.13 2.30 -8.28
CA LEU A 36 -16.02 3.19 -7.96
C LEU A 36 -16.27 4.00 -6.67
N GLU A 37 -17.50 4.44 -6.43
CA GLU A 37 -17.85 5.21 -5.22
C GLU A 37 -17.68 4.36 -3.95
N ASN A 38 -18.14 3.10 -4.00
CA ASN A 38 -17.90 2.15 -2.90
C ASN A 38 -16.40 1.79 -2.76
N THR A 39 -15.64 1.80 -3.85
CA THR A 39 -14.19 1.58 -3.82
C THR A 39 -13.49 2.71 -3.08
N GLU A 40 -13.86 3.97 -3.35
CA GLU A 40 -13.37 5.13 -2.60
C GLU A 40 -13.68 5.01 -1.11
N LEU A 41 -14.90 4.60 -0.75
CA LEU A 41 -15.29 4.41 0.65
C LEU A 41 -14.43 3.38 1.38
N VAL A 42 -14.02 2.30 0.71
CA VAL A 42 -13.09 1.30 1.28
C VAL A 42 -11.74 1.93 1.63
N PHE A 43 -11.25 2.86 0.82
CA PHE A 43 -9.95 3.51 1.04
C PHE A 43 -10.03 4.79 1.90
N SER A 44 -11.21 5.35 2.13
CA SER A 44 -11.42 6.64 2.83
C SER A 44 -10.73 6.75 4.21
N ASN A 45 -10.64 5.65 4.94
CA ASN A 45 -9.97 5.56 6.25
C ASN A 45 -8.95 4.41 6.29
N ALA A 46 -8.57 3.89 5.12
CA ALA A 46 -7.59 2.82 5.04
C ALA A 46 -6.19 3.35 5.37
N ARG A 47 -5.38 2.51 6.01
CA ARG A 47 -3.95 2.78 6.23
C ARG A 47 -3.10 2.46 5.01
N ILE A 48 -3.74 2.07 3.91
CA ILE A 48 -3.12 1.70 2.66
C ILE A 48 -3.82 2.41 1.52
N SER A 49 -3.06 2.92 0.56
CA SER A 49 -3.59 3.55 -0.64
C SER A 49 -3.92 2.50 -1.72
N PRO A 50 -4.67 2.87 -2.77
CA PRO A 50 -5.00 1.94 -3.86
C PRO A 50 -3.79 1.37 -4.63
N ASP A 51 -2.68 2.10 -4.65
CA ASP A 51 -1.37 1.69 -5.19
C ASP A 51 -0.52 0.90 -4.18
N GLY A 52 -1.07 0.60 -3.00
CA GLY A 52 -0.48 -0.30 -2.02
C GLY A 52 0.53 0.33 -1.07
N ASN A 53 0.62 1.67 -1.04
CA ASN A 53 1.51 2.39 -0.14
C ASN A 53 0.86 2.60 1.23
N LEU A 54 1.67 2.59 2.29
CA LEU A 54 1.17 2.92 3.61
C LEU A 54 0.86 4.42 3.69
N VAL A 55 -0.34 4.74 4.15
CA VAL A 55 -0.73 6.12 4.48
C VAL A 55 -0.17 6.41 5.87
N VAL A 56 0.85 7.24 5.95
CA VAL A 56 1.34 7.76 7.23
C VAL A 56 0.25 8.70 7.74
N GLY A 57 -0.43 8.32 8.83
CA GLY A 57 -1.40 9.19 9.46
C GLY A 57 -0.75 10.53 9.80
N ALA A 58 -1.41 11.65 9.47
CA ALA A 58 -0.99 12.94 9.98
C ALA A 58 -0.81 12.80 11.50
N GLN A 59 0.39 13.09 12.00
CA GLN A 59 0.60 13.20 13.43
C GLN A 59 -0.35 14.30 13.90
N GLN A 60 -1.44 13.93 14.56
CA GLN A 60 -2.24 14.87 15.33
C GLN A 60 -1.31 15.38 16.44
N GLN A 61 -0.79 16.59 16.25
CA GLN A 61 -0.23 17.42 17.31
C GLN A 61 -1.37 18.01 18.13
#